data_AF-A0A3N4I1I9-F1
#
_entry.id   AF-A0A3N4I1I9-F1
#
_cell.length_a   1.000
_cell.length_b   1.000
_cell.length_c   1.000
_cell.angle_alpha   90.00
_cell.angle_beta   90.00
_cell.angle_gamma   90.00
#
_symmetry.space_group_name_H-M   'P 1'
#
loop_
_entity.id
_entity.type
_entity.pdbx_description
1 polymer ?
#
loop_
_entity_poly.entity_id
_entity_poly.type
_entity_poly.pdbx_seq_one_letter_code
_entity_poly.pdbx_strand_id
1 'polypeptide(L)'
;MTNHRRTQQVLIGLWLLTLVTEVLALPNDETCPHADELVYSPFRPWFSFWPDSDRQACWHFSSCLFIEANESRKQQFAATALVMGLVPLTLKDIAWPERRLVPVSKKLPALIEILVLALGLVPVVAPPDSDIREAADTSPVLRWAWKLPKKLVLVVIAAATILLLTSYGGLAVVEIYSKRSSLGCPFPVFVLMWHVVGLLPATCHVVFHNMKQSWAKGRRERVASRLEKDGGVAKEGSSAVSVRGAPESSAVQGADEWWLVQLSWAIYYIAGTLIFTSIMGLTVIELVVWVLIEFAVTGASKLLALFLCLKPVILNYRAPDAPKPKLESLH
;
A
#
# COMPACT_ATOMS: atom_id res chain seq x y z
N MET A 1 -35.45 14.62 24.48
CA MET A 1 -34.04 14.98 24.15
C MET A 1 -33.47 14.29 22.89
N THR A 2 -34.21 13.44 22.18
CA THR A 2 -33.74 12.73 20.97
C THR A 2 -33.93 13.50 19.66
N ASN A 3 -34.77 14.54 19.65
CA ASN A 3 -35.12 15.25 18.41
C ASN A 3 -34.05 16.26 17.96
N HIS A 4 -33.25 16.79 18.89
CA HIS A 4 -32.29 17.86 18.60
C HIS A 4 -31.02 17.35 17.87
N ARG A 5 -30.62 16.08 18.08
CA ARG A 5 -29.47 15.47 17.41
C ARG A 5 -29.73 15.16 15.93
N ARG A 6 -30.97 14.78 15.57
CA ARG A 6 -31.33 14.49 14.17
C ARG A 6 -31.38 15.77 13.33
N THR A 7 -31.96 16.85 13.84
CA THR A 7 -31.96 18.15 13.15
C THR A 7 -30.54 18.70 12.98
N GLN A 8 -29.65 18.52 13.95
CA GLN A 8 -28.26 18.96 13.84
C GLN A 8 -27.46 18.16 12.80
N GLN A 9 -27.69 16.85 12.69
CA GLN A 9 -27.05 16.02 11.65
C GLN A 9 -27.56 16.34 10.24
N VAL A 10 -28.85 16.60 10.08
CA VAL A 10 -29.44 16.99 8.79
C VAL A 10 -28.97 18.38 8.37
N LEU A 11 -28.88 19.32 9.32
CA LEU A 11 -28.38 20.68 9.05
C LEU A 11 -26.91 20.68 8.66
N ILE A 12 -26.05 19.87 9.30
CA ILE A 12 -24.64 19.71 8.90
C ILE A 12 -24.54 19.07 7.51
N GLY A 13 -25.38 18.07 7.22
CA GLY A 13 -25.45 17.45 5.89
C GLY A 13 -25.90 18.43 4.80
N LEU A 14 -26.89 19.29 5.09
CA LEU A 14 -27.37 20.32 4.16
C LEU A 14 -26.33 21.43 3.97
N TRP A 15 -25.64 21.84 5.04
CA TRP A 15 -24.58 22.85 4.98
C TRP A 15 -23.37 22.36 4.17
N LEU A 16 -23.00 21.08 4.33
CA LEU A 16 -22.00 20.43 3.50
C LEU A 16 -22.45 20.36 2.03
N LEU A 17 -23.74 20.11 1.77
CA LEU A 17 -24.28 20.10 0.40
C LEU A 17 -24.30 21.49 -0.26
N THR A 18 -24.56 22.56 0.48
CA THR A 18 -24.56 23.93 -0.05
C THR A 18 -23.14 24.46 -0.30
N LEU A 19 -22.17 24.07 0.53
CA LEU A 19 -20.74 24.34 0.28
C LEU A 19 -20.22 23.60 -0.97
N VAL A 20 -20.81 22.45 -1.29
CA VAL A 20 -20.49 21.66 -2.50
C VAL A 20 -20.94 22.35 -3.78
N THR A 21 -22.00 23.15 -3.76
CA THR A 21 -22.54 23.80 -4.97
C THR A 21 -21.86 25.12 -5.35
N GLU A 22 -21.32 25.90 -4.40
CA GLU A 22 -20.70 27.20 -4.74
C GLU A 22 -19.27 27.08 -5.31
N VAL A 23 -18.59 25.95 -5.12
CA VAL A 23 -17.23 25.72 -5.66
C VAL A 23 -17.25 25.26 -7.14
N LEU A 24 -18.44 25.11 -7.74
CA LEU A 24 -18.63 24.57 -9.10
C LEU A 24 -18.73 25.62 -10.21
N ALA A 25 -18.76 26.91 -9.89
CA ALA A 25 -18.77 27.96 -10.90
C ALA A 25 -17.39 28.05 -11.59
N LEU A 26 -17.35 27.76 -12.89
CA LEU A 26 -16.21 28.12 -13.73
C LEU A 26 -16.08 29.66 -13.70
N PRO A 27 -14.93 30.23 -13.29
CA PRO A 27 -14.70 31.65 -13.49
C PRO A 27 -14.69 31.91 -14.99
N ASN A 28 -15.69 32.66 -15.44
CA ASN A 28 -15.80 33.14 -16.81
C ASN A 28 -14.92 34.40 -16.90
N ASP A 29 -13.60 34.22 -16.82
CA ASP A 29 -12.65 35.34 -16.82
C ASP A 29 -11.96 35.42 -18.19
N GLU A 30 -12.12 36.58 -18.85
CA GLU A 30 -11.51 36.92 -20.14
C GLU A 30 -9.97 36.99 -20.09
N THR A 31 -9.37 36.84 -18.91
CA THR A 31 -7.92 36.81 -18.69
C THR A 31 -7.25 35.48 -19.07
N CYS A 32 -8.06 34.45 -19.30
CA CYS A 32 -7.56 33.13 -19.64
C CYS A 32 -7.53 32.91 -21.16
N PRO A 33 -6.40 32.45 -21.74
CA PRO A 33 -6.38 32.14 -23.18
C PRO A 33 -7.45 31.10 -23.51
N HIS A 34 -8.06 31.22 -24.68
CA HIS A 34 -9.11 30.29 -25.07
C HIS A 34 -8.57 28.86 -25.17
N ALA A 35 -9.44 27.86 -24.95
CA ALA A 35 -9.05 26.46 -24.86
C ALA A 35 -8.38 25.89 -26.13
N ASP A 36 -8.55 26.55 -27.27
CA ASP A 36 -7.92 26.24 -28.55
C ASP A 36 -6.49 26.79 -28.69
N GLU A 37 -6.12 27.82 -27.92
CA GLU A 37 -4.76 28.40 -27.91
C GLU A 37 -3.80 27.61 -27.00
N LEU A 38 -4.35 26.95 -25.99
CA LEU A 38 -3.57 26.11 -25.10
C LEU A 38 -3.41 24.72 -25.74
N VAL A 39 -2.21 24.42 -26.23
CA VAL A 39 -1.84 23.10 -26.75
C VAL A 39 -1.76 22.10 -25.59
N TYR A 40 -2.91 21.67 -25.10
CA TYR A 40 -3.00 20.58 -24.17
C TYR A 40 -2.79 19.28 -24.93
N SER A 41 -1.88 18.47 -24.40
CA SER A 41 -1.67 17.05 -24.68
C SER A 41 -2.59 16.43 -25.74
N PRO A 42 -2.06 15.70 -26.75
CA PRO A 42 -2.88 15.09 -27.79
C PRO A 42 -3.95 14.11 -27.26
N PHE A 43 -3.89 13.74 -25.98
CA PHE A 43 -4.86 12.88 -25.31
C PHE A 43 -6.03 13.69 -24.78
N ARG A 44 -7.23 13.51 -25.33
CA ARG A 44 -8.46 14.10 -24.75
C ARG A 44 -8.97 13.22 -23.59
N PRO A 45 -9.34 13.79 -22.43
CA PRO A 45 -10.03 13.08 -21.37
C PRO A 45 -11.25 12.30 -21.90
N TRP A 46 -11.54 11.14 -21.30
CA TRP A 46 -12.64 10.28 -21.74
C TRP A 46 -13.98 10.64 -21.08
N PHE A 47 -13.96 11.44 -20.01
CA PHE A 47 -15.15 12.00 -19.37
C PHE A 47 -15.08 13.53 -19.34
N SER A 48 -16.24 14.15 -19.12
CA SER A 48 -16.36 15.59 -18.87
C SER A 48 -16.65 15.84 -17.39
N PHE A 49 -15.94 16.80 -16.79
CA PHE A 49 -16.09 17.15 -15.38
C PHE A 49 -17.33 17.99 -15.09
N TRP A 50 -17.77 18.80 -16.06
CA TRP A 50 -18.96 19.63 -15.93
C TRP A 50 -19.99 19.24 -17.00
N PRO A 51 -21.29 19.26 -16.66
CA PRO A 51 -22.34 19.18 -17.67
C PRO A 51 -22.11 20.28 -18.69
N ASP A 52 -22.13 19.92 -19.97
CA ASP A 52 -22.00 20.83 -21.11
C ASP A 52 -20.62 21.52 -21.32
N SER A 53 -19.56 21.09 -20.64
CA SER A 53 -18.18 21.56 -20.92
C SER A 53 -17.41 20.68 -21.90
N ASP A 54 -16.42 21.24 -22.59
CA ASP A 54 -15.44 20.45 -23.34
C ASP A 54 -14.64 19.53 -22.40
N ARG A 55 -14.19 18.37 -22.91
CA ARG A 55 -13.42 17.39 -22.14
C ARG A 55 -12.07 17.95 -21.70
N GLN A 56 -11.56 18.98 -22.37
CA GLN A 56 -10.35 19.71 -21.98
C GLN A 56 -10.57 20.78 -20.90
N ALA A 57 -11.83 21.05 -20.51
CA ALA A 57 -12.15 22.12 -19.57
C ALA A 57 -11.41 21.99 -18.22
N CYS A 58 -11.13 20.77 -17.76
CA CYS A 58 -10.39 20.58 -16.52
C CYS A 58 -8.91 21.00 -16.64
N TRP A 59 -8.25 20.66 -17.75
CA TRP A 59 -6.88 21.10 -17.99
C TRP A 59 -6.81 22.61 -18.22
N HIS A 60 -7.74 23.13 -19.00
CA HIS A 60 -7.93 24.57 -19.19
C HIS A 60 -8.03 25.29 -17.83
N PHE A 61 -8.99 24.87 -16.99
CA PHE A 61 -9.18 25.41 -15.64
C PHE A 61 -7.89 25.32 -14.78
N SER A 62 -7.19 24.19 -14.83
CA SER A 62 -5.97 23.99 -14.02
C SER A 62 -4.84 24.93 -14.42
N SER A 63 -4.63 25.16 -15.72
CA SER A 63 -3.59 26.11 -16.17
C SER A 63 -4.03 27.54 -16.02
N CYS A 64 -5.32 27.82 -16.20
CA CYS A 64 -5.90 29.13 -15.92
C CYS A 64 -5.57 29.57 -14.50
N LEU A 65 -5.90 28.69 -13.54
CA LEU A 65 -5.62 28.89 -12.13
C LEU A 65 -4.11 29.03 -11.83
N PHE A 66 -3.25 28.39 -12.62
CA PHE A 66 -1.79 28.52 -12.50
C PHE A 66 -1.26 29.83 -13.09
N ILE A 67 -1.77 30.26 -14.25
CA ILE A 67 -1.36 31.48 -14.95
C ILE A 67 -1.77 32.72 -14.15
N GLU A 68 -3.01 32.74 -13.66
CA GLU A 68 -3.58 33.85 -12.89
C GLU A 68 -3.05 33.93 -11.45
N ALA A 69 -2.41 32.86 -10.97
CA ALA A 69 -1.80 32.87 -9.65
C ALA A 69 -0.61 33.84 -9.57
N ASN A 70 -0.56 34.64 -8.50
CA ASN A 70 0.63 35.43 -8.17
C ASN A 70 1.88 34.53 -8.03
N GLU A 71 3.07 35.09 -8.26
CA GLU A 71 4.33 34.33 -8.19
C GLU A 71 4.54 33.58 -6.87
N SER A 72 4.13 34.15 -5.74
CA SER A 72 4.17 33.48 -4.43
C SER A 72 3.29 32.23 -4.38
N ARG A 73 2.14 32.24 -5.05
CA ARG A 73 1.21 31.11 -5.12
C ARG A 73 1.68 30.04 -6.11
N LYS A 74 2.34 30.43 -7.21
CA LYS A 74 3.04 29.48 -8.10
C LYS A 74 4.15 28.73 -7.37
N GLN A 75 4.93 29.43 -6.54
CA GLN A 75 5.93 28.80 -5.68
C GLN A 75 5.30 27.83 -4.67
N GLN A 76 4.16 28.20 -4.08
CA GLN A 76 3.40 27.30 -3.20
C GLN A 76 2.94 26.03 -3.94
N PHE A 77 2.43 26.14 -5.17
CA PHE A 77 2.03 24.97 -5.96
C PHE A 77 3.21 24.02 -6.24
N ALA A 78 4.38 24.57 -6.57
CA ALA A 78 5.60 23.77 -6.75
C ALA A 78 6.03 23.08 -5.44
N ALA A 79 5.96 23.78 -4.30
CA ALA A 79 6.28 23.21 -3.00
C ALA A 79 5.29 22.11 -2.60
N THR A 80 3.99 22.33 -2.80
CA THR A 80 2.92 21.36 -2.55
C THR A 80 3.11 20.10 -3.38
N ALA A 81 3.41 20.24 -4.68
CA ALA A 81 3.69 19.11 -5.56
C ALA A 81 4.86 18.26 -5.03
N LEU A 82 5.93 18.91 -4.56
CA LEU A 82 7.08 18.24 -3.95
C LEU A 82 6.67 17.48 -2.68
N VAL A 83 5.95 18.15 -1.76
CA VAL A 83 5.47 17.51 -0.52
C VAL A 83 4.58 16.32 -0.84
N MET A 84 3.59 16.47 -1.72
CA MET A 84 2.69 15.40 -2.13
C MET A 84 3.45 14.22 -2.74
N GLY A 85 4.46 14.46 -3.57
CA GLY A 85 5.32 13.41 -4.12
C GLY A 85 6.16 12.67 -3.06
N LEU A 86 6.54 13.36 -1.98
CA LEU A 86 7.28 12.78 -0.85
C LEU A 86 6.37 12.03 0.13
N VAL A 87 5.09 12.37 0.27
CA VAL A 87 4.16 11.67 1.18
C VAL A 87 4.14 10.15 0.99
N PRO A 88 3.90 9.60 -0.22
CA PRO A 88 3.86 8.15 -0.39
C PRO A 88 5.24 7.52 -0.16
N LEU A 89 6.34 8.18 -0.56
CA LEU A 89 7.71 7.69 -0.32
C LEU A 89 8.02 7.66 1.18
N THR A 90 7.70 8.73 1.90
CA THR A 90 7.96 8.84 3.33
C THR A 90 7.10 7.86 4.11
N LEU A 91 5.79 7.82 3.89
CA LEU A 91 4.88 6.95 4.64
C LEU A 91 5.06 5.47 4.30
N LYS A 92 5.24 5.14 3.01
CA LYS A 92 5.39 3.74 2.59
C LYS A 92 6.76 3.19 2.93
N ASP A 93 7.82 4.00 2.75
CA ASP A 93 9.18 3.51 2.76
C ASP A 93 10.05 3.95 3.94
N ILE A 94 10.05 5.24 4.30
CA ILE A 94 10.98 5.82 5.28
C ILE A 94 10.43 5.73 6.70
N ALA A 95 9.13 5.94 6.88
CA ALA A 95 8.48 5.94 8.18
C ALA A 95 8.55 4.56 8.84
N TRP A 96 8.61 3.47 8.05
CA TRP A 96 8.81 2.09 8.52
C TRP A 96 10.08 1.42 7.95
N PRO A 97 11.28 1.84 8.37
CA PRO A 97 12.53 1.33 7.82
C PRO A 97 12.93 -0.02 8.43
N GLU A 98 12.64 -0.31 9.70
CA GLU A 98 13.25 -1.47 10.36
C GLU A 98 12.53 -2.82 10.17
N ARG A 99 11.25 -2.87 9.74
CA ARG A 99 10.42 -4.08 9.97
C ARG A 99 9.34 -4.36 8.93
N ARG A 100 9.62 -4.11 7.65
CA ARG A 100 8.70 -4.59 6.59
C ARG A 100 8.60 -6.11 6.56
N LEU A 101 9.61 -6.79 7.10
CA LEU A 101 9.68 -8.23 7.19
C LEU A 101 8.82 -8.73 8.36
N VAL A 102 7.83 -9.56 8.04
CA VAL A 102 7.03 -10.25 9.06
C VAL A 102 7.41 -11.73 9.04
N PRO A 103 7.96 -12.28 10.13
CA PRO A 103 8.29 -13.70 10.19
C PRO A 103 6.99 -14.52 10.21
N VAL A 104 6.89 -15.49 9.31
CA VAL A 104 5.74 -16.40 9.20
C VAL A 104 6.24 -17.85 9.35
N SER A 105 5.48 -18.66 10.08
CA SER A 105 5.84 -20.07 10.34
C SER A 105 5.83 -20.98 9.12
N LYS A 106 4.95 -20.68 8.16
CA LYS A 106 4.74 -21.46 6.96
C LYS A 106 4.50 -20.51 5.80
N LYS A 107 4.78 -21.00 4.59
CA LYS A 107 4.46 -20.27 3.36
C LYS A 107 2.97 -19.94 3.32
N LEU A 108 2.65 -18.68 3.06
CA LEU A 108 1.29 -18.21 2.90
C LEU A 108 0.69 -18.72 1.58
N PRO A 109 -0.64 -18.89 1.48
CA PRO A 109 -1.26 -19.11 0.18
C PRO A 109 -1.01 -17.88 -0.70
N ALA A 110 -0.79 -18.11 -2.00
CA ALA A 110 -0.33 -17.07 -2.94
C ALA A 110 -1.19 -15.80 -2.91
N LEU A 111 -2.52 -15.92 -2.82
CA LEU A 111 -3.42 -14.76 -2.74
C LEU A 111 -3.16 -13.88 -1.50
N ILE A 112 -2.92 -14.49 -0.34
CA ILE A 112 -2.63 -13.73 0.89
C ILE A 112 -1.23 -13.12 0.79
N GLU A 113 -0.27 -13.83 0.22
CA GLU A 113 1.08 -13.31 -0.03
C GLU A 113 1.04 -12.07 -0.94
N ILE A 114 0.29 -12.12 -2.05
CA ILE A 114 0.08 -10.98 -2.96
C ILE A 114 -0.56 -9.80 -2.22
N LEU A 115 -1.61 -10.05 -1.44
CA LEU A 115 -2.29 -8.98 -0.67
C LEU A 115 -1.34 -8.34 0.35
N VAL A 116 -0.60 -9.13 1.11
CA VAL A 116 0.36 -8.64 2.11
C VAL A 116 1.45 -7.79 1.47
N LEU A 117 1.97 -8.24 0.31
CA LEU A 117 2.97 -7.49 -0.47
C LEU A 117 2.42 -6.17 -1.02
N ALA A 118 1.21 -6.19 -1.57
CA ALA A 118 0.54 -4.99 -2.08
C ALA A 118 0.27 -3.96 -0.97
N LEU A 119 -0.10 -4.43 0.23
CA LEU A 119 -0.28 -3.61 1.44
C LEU A 119 1.07 -3.14 2.05
N GLY A 120 2.20 -3.57 1.49
CA GLY A 120 3.53 -3.05 1.78
C GLY A 120 4.31 -3.80 2.87
N LEU A 121 3.90 -5.01 3.26
CA LEU A 121 4.71 -5.89 4.11
C LEU A 121 5.28 -7.05 3.29
N VAL A 122 6.39 -7.61 3.74
CA VAL A 122 7.06 -8.74 3.10
C VAL A 122 7.04 -9.92 4.08
N PRO A 123 6.30 -11.00 3.79
CA PRO A 123 6.32 -12.18 4.63
C PRO A 123 7.62 -12.95 4.42
N VAL A 124 8.34 -13.24 5.51
CA VAL A 124 9.57 -14.05 5.47
C VAL A 124 9.32 -15.35 6.20
N VAL A 125 9.57 -16.48 5.54
CA VAL A 125 9.42 -17.79 6.17
C VAL A 125 10.58 -18.00 7.14
N ALA A 126 10.26 -18.15 8.42
CA ALA A 126 11.27 -18.39 9.45
C ALA A 126 11.89 -19.79 9.30
N PRO A 127 13.20 -19.98 9.57
CA PRO A 127 13.82 -21.30 9.64
C PRO A 127 13.07 -22.26 10.58
N PRO A 128 13.04 -23.56 10.29
CA PRO A 128 12.29 -24.55 11.07
C PRO A 128 12.70 -24.63 12.55
N ASP A 129 13.94 -24.26 12.87
CA ASP A 129 14.50 -24.29 14.23
C ASP A 129 14.50 -22.91 14.93
N SER A 130 14.02 -21.86 14.25
CA SER A 130 13.96 -20.52 14.84
C SER A 130 12.68 -20.31 15.62
N ASP A 131 12.79 -19.82 16.86
CA ASP A 131 11.62 -19.49 17.66
C ASP A 131 11.01 -18.19 17.13
N ILE A 132 9.89 -18.30 16.42
CA ILE A 132 9.18 -17.15 15.83
C ILE A 132 8.76 -16.16 16.92
N ARG A 133 8.64 -16.61 18.17
CA ARG A 133 8.41 -15.75 19.33
C ARG A 133 9.58 -14.82 19.63
N GLU A 134 10.81 -15.30 19.49
CA GLU A 134 12.01 -14.48 19.68
C GLU A 134 12.09 -13.38 18.62
N ALA A 135 11.76 -13.72 17.36
CA ALA A 135 11.61 -12.73 16.30
C ALA A 135 10.45 -11.75 16.58
N ALA A 136 9.35 -12.23 17.19
CA ALA A 136 8.22 -11.39 17.58
C ALA A 136 8.54 -10.42 18.72
N ASP A 137 9.42 -10.82 19.63
CA ASP A 137 9.83 -10.00 20.78
C ASP A 137 10.68 -8.80 20.40
N THR A 138 11.24 -8.79 19.19
CA THR A 138 11.95 -7.60 18.71
C THR A 138 11.00 -6.42 18.52
N SER A 139 9.72 -6.61 18.18
CA SER A 139 8.76 -5.52 17.86
C SER A 139 7.66 -5.42 18.92
N PRO A 140 7.39 -4.23 19.49
CA PRO A 140 6.30 -4.06 20.46
C PRO A 140 4.94 -4.35 19.83
N VAL A 141 4.75 -4.00 18.54
CA VAL A 141 3.50 -4.22 17.80
C VAL A 141 3.27 -5.70 17.55
N LEU A 142 4.33 -6.42 17.16
CA LEU A 142 4.27 -7.86 16.91
C LEU A 142 4.01 -8.60 18.22
N ARG A 143 4.75 -8.27 19.30
CA ARG A 143 4.52 -8.80 20.65
C ARG A 143 3.08 -8.58 21.14
N TRP A 144 2.51 -7.41 20.88
CA TRP A 144 1.11 -7.12 21.19
C TRP A 144 0.16 -8.00 20.36
N ALA A 145 0.35 -8.05 19.04
CA ALA A 145 -0.51 -8.82 18.14
C ALA A 145 -0.53 -10.33 18.47
N TRP A 146 0.60 -10.87 18.92
CA TRP A 146 0.75 -12.27 19.34
C TRP A 146 0.01 -12.63 20.63
N LYS A 147 -0.27 -11.66 21.49
CA LYS A 147 -1.01 -11.88 22.76
C LYS A 147 -2.53 -11.88 22.56
N LEU A 148 -3.03 -11.51 21.38
CA LEU A 148 -4.46 -11.37 21.14
C LEU A 148 -5.14 -12.73 20.97
N PRO A 149 -6.32 -12.95 21.57
CA PRO A 149 -7.09 -14.17 21.36
C PRO A 149 -7.60 -14.26 19.92
N LYS A 150 -7.82 -15.50 19.43
CA LYS A 150 -8.22 -15.78 18.03
C LYS A 150 -9.44 -14.96 17.57
N LYS A 151 -10.43 -14.77 18.45
CA LYS A 151 -11.64 -13.97 18.17
C LYS A 151 -11.30 -12.49 17.95
N LEU A 152 -10.40 -11.94 18.78
CA LEU A 152 -10.01 -10.53 18.68
C LEU A 152 -9.17 -10.27 17.44
N VAL A 153 -8.32 -11.23 17.02
CA VAL A 153 -7.60 -11.14 15.74
C VAL A 153 -8.56 -10.98 14.56
N LEU A 154 -9.65 -11.77 14.51
CA LEU A 154 -10.66 -11.63 13.45
C LEU A 154 -11.37 -10.27 13.51
N VAL A 155 -11.70 -9.79 14.71
CA VAL A 155 -12.29 -8.45 14.89
C VAL A 155 -11.35 -7.36 14.41
N VAL A 156 -10.05 -7.46 14.71
CA VAL A 156 -9.05 -6.47 14.26
C VAL A 156 -8.86 -6.53 12.74
N ILE A 157 -8.86 -7.70 12.12
CA ILE A 157 -8.83 -7.83 10.66
C ILE A 157 -10.05 -7.14 10.04
N ALA A 158 -11.25 -7.40 10.57
CA ALA A 158 -12.49 -6.79 10.10
C ALA A 158 -12.45 -5.26 10.27
N ALA A 159 -12.03 -4.77 11.44
CA ALA A 159 -11.91 -3.35 11.73
C ALA A 159 -10.86 -2.67 10.84
N ALA A 160 -9.70 -3.29 10.63
CA ALA A 160 -8.66 -2.77 9.74
C ALA A 160 -9.12 -2.74 8.28
N THR A 161 -9.90 -3.72 7.85
CA THR A 161 -10.51 -3.76 6.51
C THR A 161 -11.52 -2.62 6.35
N ILE A 162 -12.42 -2.42 7.32
CA ILE A 162 -13.39 -1.33 7.30
C ILE A 162 -12.68 0.03 7.30
N LEU A 163 -11.66 0.19 8.14
CA LEU A 163 -10.86 1.41 8.20
C LEU A 163 -10.18 1.67 6.85
N LEU A 164 -9.55 0.67 6.24
CA LEU A 164 -8.90 0.80 4.93
C LEU A 164 -9.89 1.20 3.84
N LEU A 165 -11.05 0.53 3.77
CA LEU A 165 -12.11 0.86 2.81
C LEU A 165 -12.66 2.27 3.02
N THR A 166 -12.80 2.70 4.28
CA THR A 166 -13.25 4.05 4.62
C THR A 166 -12.20 5.09 4.21
N SER A 167 -10.91 4.82 4.46
CA SER A 167 -9.81 5.69 4.05
C SER A 167 -9.70 5.78 2.52
N TYR A 168 -9.91 4.68 1.79
CA TYR A 168 -10.01 4.69 0.32
C TYR A 168 -11.22 5.48 -0.18
N GLY A 169 -12.36 5.39 0.50
CA GLY A 169 -13.51 6.25 0.23
C GLY A 169 -13.18 7.72 0.46
N GLY A 170 -12.49 8.04 1.56
CA GLY A 170 -11.99 9.39 1.85
C GLY A 170 -11.03 9.90 0.77
N LEU A 171 -10.11 9.04 0.31
CA LEU A 171 -9.17 9.35 -0.76
C LEU A 171 -9.90 9.69 -2.07
N ALA A 172 -10.90 8.88 -2.46
CA ALA A 172 -11.72 9.16 -3.63
C ALA A 172 -12.51 10.46 -3.50
N VAL A 173 -13.10 10.73 -2.34
CA VAL A 173 -13.81 11.98 -2.06
C VAL A 173 -12.86 13.16 -2.21
N VAL A 174 -11.71 13.13 -1.55
CA VAL A 174 -10.74 14.23 -1.62
C VAL A 174 -10.21 14.39 -3.05
N GLU A 175 -9.97 13.32 -3.80
CA GLU A 175 -9.54 13.41 -5.20
C GLU A 175 -10.61 14.05 -6.11
N ILE A 176 -11.88 13.66 -5.95
CA ILE A 176 -13.02 14.23 -6.69
C ILE A 176 -13.22 15.72 -6.36
N TYR A 177 -13.02 16.11 -5.10
CA TYR A 177 -13.24 17.49 -4.65
C TYR A 177 -12.02 18.40 -4.84
N SER A 178 -10.80 17.88 -4.71
CA SER A 178 -9.56 18.63 -4.91
C SER A 178 -9.22 18.78 -6.40
N LYS A 179 -10.19 19.21 -7.23
CA LYS A 179 -10.23 19.35 -8.73
C LYS A 179 -9.07 20.11 -9.41
N ARG A 180 -7.84 19.91 -8.98
CA ARG A 180 -6.63 20.66 -9.33
C ARG A 180 -5.42 19.74 -9.50
N SER A 181 -5.67 18.43 -9.71
CA SER A 181 -4.66 17.52 -10.22
C SER A 181 -4.66 17.60 -11.75
N SER A 182 -3.50 17.92 -12.33
CA SER A 182 -3.34 17.94 -13.78
C SER A 182 -3.50 16.53 -14.40
N LEU A 183 -3.27 15.45 -13.64
CA LEU A 183 -3.54 14.08 -14.09
C LEU A 183 -4.91 13.55 -13.66
N GLY A 184 -5.57 14.16 -12.68
CA GLY A 184 -6.93 13.83 -12.26
C GLY A 184 -8.01 14.28 -13.26
N CYS A 185 -7.67 15.23 -14.14
CA CYS A 185 -8.53 15.72 -15.21
C CYS A 185 -9.03 14.66 -16.22
N PRO A 186 -8.19 13.68 -16.60
CA PRO A 186 -8.65 12.51 -17.35
C PRO A 186 -9.09 11.33 -16.50
N PHE A 187 -8.94 11.33 -15.16
CA PHE A 187 -9.48 10.27 -14.28
C PHE A 187 -9.59 10.69 -12.79
N PRO A 188 -10.79 10.79 -12.18
CA PRO A 188 -10.97 11.46 -10.87
C PRO A 188 -10.72 10.55 -9.65
N VAL A 189 -10.23 9.33 -9.86
CA VAL A 189 -9.90 8.34 -8.82
C VAL A 189 -8.57 7.65 -9.11
N PHE A 190 -7.63 8.39 -9.70
CA PHE A 190 -6.33 7.91 -10.15
C PHE A 190 -5.44 7.51 -8.98
N VAL A 191 -5.44 8.26 -7.87
CA VAL A 191 -4.67 7.89 -6.67
C VAL A 191 -5.22 6.61 -6.05
N LEU A 192 -6.55 6.49 -5.96
CA LEU A 192 -7.20 5.26 -5.50
C LEU A 192 -6.85 4.08 -6.40
N MET A 193 -6.96 4.24 -7.72
CA MET A 193 -6.60 3.18 -8.66
C MET A 193 -5.12 2.84 -8.60
N TRP A 194 -4.24 3.79 -8.29
CA TRP A 194 -2.83 3.51 -8.10
C TRP A 194 -2.57 2.50 -6.97
N HIS A 195 -3.30 2.63 -5.86
CA HIS A 195 -3.24 1.66 -4.77
C HIS A 195 -3.68 0.25 -5.23
N VAL A 196 -4.65 0.17 -6.13
CA VAL A 196 -5.09 -1.11 -6.75
C VAL A 196 -4.03 -1.65 -7.71
N VAL A 197 -3.41 -0.78 -8.52
CA VAL A 197 -2.31 -1.13 -9.44
C VAL A 197 -1.12 -1.72 -8.69
N GLY A 198 -0.95 -1.41 -7.40
CA GLY A 198 0.04 -2.03 -6.52
C GLY A 198 -0.08 -3.56 -6.38
N LEU A 199 -1.22 -4.14 -6.75
CA LEU A 199 -1.39 -5.60 -6.86
C LEU A 199 -0.57 -6.21 -8.01
N LEU A 200 -0.27 -5.46 -9.07
CA LEU A 200 0.51 -5.94 -10.21
C LEU A 200 1.95 -6.29 -9.83
N PRO A 201 2.78 -5.38 -9.26
CA PRO A 201 4.14 -5.73 -8.85
C PRO A 201 4.15 -6.81 -7.76
N ALA A 202 3.16 -6.82 -6.87
CA ALA A 202 3.00 -7.90 -5.88
C ALA A 202 2.71 -9.27 -6.54
N THR A 203 1.83 -9.31 -7.55
CA THR A 203 1.53 -10.53 -8.31
C THR A 203 2.76 -11.01 -9.07
N CYS A 204 3.46 -10.10 -9.77
CA CYS A 204 4.72 -10.40 -10.43
C CYS A 204 5.71 -10.99 -9.43
N HIS A 205 5.90 -10.37 -8.27
CA HIS A 205 6.82 -10.86 -7.24
C HIS A 205 6.51 -12.30 -6.83
N VAL A 206 5.26 -12.63 -6.50
CA VAL A 206 4.87 -13.99 -6.10
C VAL A 206 5.02 -15.00 -7.24
N VAL A 207 4.64 -14.63 -8.48
CA VAL A 207 4.78 -15.52 -9.65
C VAL A 207 6.24 -15.83 -9.94
N PHE A 208 7.10 -14.81 -10.03
CA PHE A 208 8.53 -14.99 -10.30
C PHE A 208 9.24 -15.71 -9.14
N HIS A 209 8.88 -15.41 -7.90
CA HIS A 209 9.41 -16.12 -6.73
C HIS A 209 9.04 -17.61 -6.75
N ASN A 210 7.78 -17.95 -7.02
CA ASN A 210 7.33 -19.34 -7.16
C ASN A 210 8.02 -20.06 -8.34
N MET A 211 8.18 -19.38 -9.47
CA MET A 211 8.87 -19.91 -10.64
C MET A 211 10.34 -20.22 -10.31
N LYS A 212 11.06 -19.28 -9.69
CA LYS A 212 12.45 -19.45 -9.22
C LYS A 212 12.58 -20.66 -8.28
N GLN A 213 11.66 -20.80 -7.31
CA GLN A 213 11.63 -21.94 -6.40
C GLN A 213 11.40 -23.27 -7.13
N SER A 214 10.46 -23.32 -8.09
CA SER A 214 10.17 -24.52 -8.87
C SER A 214 11.38 -24.96 -9.71
N TRP A 215 12.09 -24.01 -10.32
CA TRP A 215 13.28 -24.28 -11.12
C TRP A 215 14.46 -24.75 -10.26
N ALA A 216 14.63 -24.15 -9.08
CA ALA A 216 15.64 -24.58 -8.12
C ALA A 216 15.37 -26.02 -7.63
N LYS A 217 14.11 -26.35 -7.34
CA LYS A 217 13.69 -27.71 -6.96
C LYS A 217 13.98 -28.71 -8.08
N GLY A 218 13.56 -28.43 -9.31
CA GLY A 218 13.84 -29.30 -10.46
C GLY A 218 15.33 -29.40 -10.82
N ARG A 219 16.14 -28.41 -10.48
CA ARG A 219 17.61 -28.50 -10.61
C ARG A 219 18.21 -29.42 -9.55
N ARG A 220 17.76 -29.32 -8.29
CA ARG A 220 18.21 -30.19 -7.19
C ARG A 220 17.84 -31.65 -7.45
N GLU A 221 16.62 -31.92 -7.90
CA GLU A 221 16.17 -33.28 -8.25
C GLU A 221 17.00 -33.87 -9.39
N ARG A 222 17.30 -33.09 -10.43
CA ARG A 222 18.18 -33.54 -11.52
C ARG A 222 19.60 -33.84 -11.05
N VAL A 223 20.17 -33.01 -10.17
CA VAL A 223 21.50 -33.27 -9.59
C VAL A 223 21.49 -34.51 -8.70
N ALA A 224 20.48 -34.67 -7.84
CA ALA A 224 20.32 -35.85 -6.99
C ALA A 224 20.20 -37.13 -7.82
N SER A 225 19.38 -37.12 -8.89
CA SER A 225 19.24 -38.28 -9.78
C SER A 225 20.51 -38.66 -10.53
N ARG A 226 21.40 -37.69 -10.81
CA ARG A 226 22.71 -37.96 -11.42
C ARG A 226 23.68 -38.58 -10.42
N LEU A 227 23.71 -38.07 -9.19
CA LEU A 227 24.53 -38.62 -8.11
C LEU A 227 24.13 -40.07 -7.77
N GLU A 228 22.83 -40.36 -7.80
CA GLU A 228 22.32 -41.72 -7.61
C GLU A 228 22.69 -42.66 -8.77
N LYS A 229 22.67 -42.16 -10.01
CA LYS A 229 22.97 -42.96 -11.21
C LYS A 229 24.46 -43.25 -11.40
N ASP A 230 25.34 -42.36 -10.94
CA ASP A 230 26.80 -42.52 -11.05
C ASP A 230 27.39 -43.43 -9.95
N GLY A 231 26.56 -44.11 -9.14
CA GLY A 231 27.01 -45.06 -8.12
C GLY A 231 27.87 -44.42 -7.02
N GLY A 232 27.79 -43.09 -6.88
CA GLY A 232 28.58 -42.34 -5.91
C GLY A 232 28.10 -42.62 -4.50
N VAL A 233 28.84 -43.49 -3.79
CA VAL A 233 28.81 -43.55 -2.32
C VAL A 233 28.99 -42.12 -1.83
N ALA A 234 27.93 -41.53 -1.29
CA ALA A 234 27.95 -40.19 -0.73
C ALA A 234 29.00 -40.17 0.39
N LYS A 235 30.19 -39.64 0.10
CA LYS A 235 31.11 -39.19 1.14
C LYS A 235 30.40 -38.05 1.87
N GLU A 236 29.75 -38.39 2.98
CA GLU A 236 29.44 -37.48 4.06
C GLU A 236 30.72 -36.68 4.38
N GLY A 237 30.82 -35.43 3.91
CA GLY A 237 31.94 -34.58 4.28
C GLY A 237 32.37 -33.52 3.28
N SER A 238 31.95 -33.58 2.02
CA SER A 238 32.31 -32.50 1.07
C SER A 238 31.19 -31.48 0.96
N SER A 239 31.30 -30.47 1.83
CA SER A 239 30.70 -29.14 1.70
C SER A 239 29.27 -29.17 1.20
N ALA A 240 28.34 -29.28 2.15
CA ALA A 240 27.14 -28.46 2.10
C ALA A 240 27.62 -27.00 1.88
N VAL A 241 27.80 -26.62 0.61
CA VAL A 241 27.93 -25.24 0.20
C VAL A 241 26.74 -24.58 0.84
N SER A 242 27.02 -23.77 1.86
CA SER A 242 26.03 -23.01 2.59
C SER A 242 25.48 -21.95 1.63
N VAL A 243 24.65 -22.38 0.67
CA VAL A 243 23.62 -21.55 0.05
C VAL A 243 22.44 -21.45 1.03
N ARG A 244 22.77 -21.25 2.32
CA ARG A 244 21.92 -20.60 3.29
C ARG A 244 22.64 -19.28 3.57
N GLY A 245 22.77 -18.46 2.53
CA GLY A 245 22.78 -17.02 2.79
C GLY A 245 21.49 -16.77 3.55
N ALA A 246 21.60 -16.35 4.80
CA ALA A 246 20.50 -15.63 5.43
C ALA A 246 20.00 -14.62 4.38
N PRO A 247 18.69 -14.46 4.16
CA PRO A 247 18.24 -13.37 3.32
C PRO A 247 18.81 -12.11 3.96
N GLU A 248 19.84 -11.53 3.34
CA GLU A 248 20.31 -10.20 3.71
C GLU A 248 19.06 -9.35 3.63
N SER A 249 18.68 -8.79 4.77
CA SER A 249 17.46 -8.03 4.91
C SER A 249 17.63 -6.73 4.13
N SER A 250 17.47 -6.80 2.82
CA SER A 250 17.54 -5.64 1.96
C SER A 250 16.35 -4.75 2.31
N ALA A 251 16.64 -3.48 2.59
CA ALA A 251 15.63 -2.48 2.94
C ALA A 251 14.64 -2.21 1.79
N VAL A 252 14.93 -2.70 0.59
CA VAL A 252 14.18 -2.47 -0.65
C VAL A 252 13.39 -3.73 -1.02
N GLN A 253 12.09 -3.59 -1.26
CA GLN A 253 11.25 -4.69 -1.75
C GLN A 253 11.79 -5.23 -3.07
N GLY A 254 12.26 -6.49 -3.07
CA GLY A 254 12.75 -7.19 -4.26
C GLY A 254 14.24 -7.03 -4.58
N ALA A 255 15.08 -6.50 -3.68
CA ALA A 255 16.51 -6.32 -3.98
C ALA A 255 17.25 -7.65 -4.29
N ASP A 256 16.81 -8.77 -3.71
CA ASP A 256 17.37 -10.11 -3.98
C ASP A 256 16.57 -10.90 -5.05
N GLU A 257 15.60 -10.24 -5.67
CA GLU A 257 14.72 -10.83 -6.67
C GLU A 257 15.22 -10.57 -8.09
N TRP A 258 14.55 -11.20 -9.05
CA TRP A 258 14.84 -11.01 -10.46
C TRP A 258 14.69 -9.54 -10.87
N TRP A 259 15.53 -9.08 -11.80
CA TRP A 259 15.52 -7.70 -12.30
C TRP A 259 14.14 -7.23 -12.77
N LEU A 260 13.30 -8.13 -13.31
CA LEU A 260 11.92 -7.82 -13.72
C LEU A 260 11.04 -7.40 -12.54
N VAL A 261 11.20 -8.04 -11.38
CA VAL A 261 10.46 -7.69 -10.16
C VAL A 261 10.92 -6.31 -9.68
N GLN A 262 12.23 -6.07 -9.64
CA GLN A 262 12.79 -4.76 -9.28
C GLN A 262 12.30 -3.66 -10.21
N LEU A 263 12.31 -3.90 -11.51
CA LEU A 263 11.80 -2.96 -12.51
C LEU A 263 10.31 -2.68 -12.32
N SER A 264 9.50 -3.71 -12.03
CA SER A 264 8.06 -3.52 -11.79
C SER A 264 7.77 -2.64 -10.57
N TRP A 265 8.51 -2.84 -9.47
CA TRP A 265 8.41 -1.99 -8.28
C TRP A 265 8.95 -0.59 -8.55
N ALA A 266 10.07 -0.47 -9.28
CA ALA A 266 10.65 0.84 -9.63
C ALA A 266 9.67 1.68 -10.48
N ILE A 267 9.04 1.08 -11.49
CA ILE A 267 7.99 1.74 -12.29
C ILE A 267 6.83 2.15 -11.39
N TYR A 268 6.39 1.27 -10.49
CA TYR A 268 5.32 1.57 -9.53
C TYR A 268 5.67 2.74 -8.58
N TYR A 269 6.92 2.87 -8.15
CA TYR A 269 7.31 3.98 -7.29
C TYR A 269 7.43 5.29 -8.08
N ILE A 270 8.10 5.26 -9.24
CA ILE A 270 8.29 6.44 -10.09
C ILE A 270 6.96 7.01 -10.56
N ALA A 271 6.10 6.16 -11.13
CA ALA A 271 4.78 6.61 -11.59
C ALA A 271 3.89 7.05 -10.41
N GLY A 272 3.99 6.40 -9.25
CA GLY A 272 3.31 6.85 -8.04
C GLY A 272 3.73 8.26 -7.61
N THR A 273 5.03 8.54 -7.56
CA THR A 273 5.54 9.88 -7.27
C THR A 273 5.00 10.89 -8.29
N LEU A 274 5.03 10.58 -9.59
CA LEU A 274 4.49 11.46 -10.63
C LEU A 274 2.99 11.75 -10.43
N ILE A 275 2.21 10.72 -10.09
CA ILE A 275 0.78 10.86 -9.79
C ILE A 275 0.55 11.83 -8.64
N PHE A 276 1.25 11.65 -7.53
CA PHE A 276 1.09 12.53 -6.37
C PHE A 276 1.60 13.95 -6.64
N THR A 277 2.71 14.11 -7.37
CA THR A 277 3.23 15.43 -7.74
C THR A 277 2.30 16.20 -8.68
N SER A 278 1.44 15.52 -9.43
CA SER A 278 0.45 16.18 -10.29
C SER A 278 -0.63 16.95 -9.52
N ILE A 279 -0.75 16.70 -8.20
CA ILE A 279 -1.69 17.36 -7.30
C ILE A 279 -1.07 18.69 -6.82
N MET A 280 -1.18 19.72 -7.65
CA MET A 280 -0.45 20.98 -7.42
C MET A 280 -1.27 22.07 -6.74
N GLY A 281 -2.59 22.10 -6.94
CA GLY A 281 -3.43 23.23 -6.53
C GLY A 281 -4.04 23.16 -5.13
N LEU A 282 -3.43 22.44 -4.17
CA LEU A 282 -4.00 22.30 -2.84
C LEU A 282 -3.74 23.52 -1.96
N THR A 283 -4.74 23.89 -1.17
CA THR A 283 -4.56 24.74 0.02
C THR A 283 -3.82 23.98 1.12
N VAL A 284 -3.27 24.71 2.09
CA VAL A 284 -2.59 24.09 3.24
C VAL A 284 -3.51 23.15 4.03
N ILE A 285 -4.78 23.51 4.18
CA ILE A 285 -5.76 22.69 4.91
C ILE A 285 -6.03 21.40 4.13
N GLU A 286 -6.24 21.48 2.81
CA GLU A 286 -6.41 20.30 1.97
C GLU A 286 -5.18 19.39 2.01
N LEU A 287 -3.98 19.97 1.95
CA LEU A 287 -2.72 19.21 2.09
C LEU A 287 -2.67 18.43 3.40
N VAL A 288 -3.08 19.05 4.53
CA VAL A 288 -3.16 18.34 5.82
C VAL A 288 -4.16 17.18 5.76
N VAL A 289 -5.33 17.38 5.14
CA VAL A 289 -6.33 16.31 4.97
C VAL A 289 -5.76 15.16 4.13
N TRP A 290 -5.09 15.46 3.01
CA TRP A 290 -4.40 14.47 2.17
C TRP A 290 -3.40 13.65 2.99
N VAL A 291 -2.51 14.32 3.74
CA VAL A 291 -1.49 13.65 4.56
C VAL A 291 -2.13 12.75 5.62
N LEU A 292 -3.20 13.19 6.28
CA LEU A 292 -3.90 12.41 7.30
C LEU A 292 -4.59 11.18 6.70
N ILE A 293 -5.23 11.32 5.54
CA ILE A 293 -5.85 10.18 4.84
C ILE A 293 -4.79 9.18 4.39
N GLU A 294 -3.68 9.64 3.81
CA GLU A 294 -2.57 8.77 3.41
C GLU A 294 -1.92 8.05 4.59
N PHE A 295 -1.79 8.74 5.73
CA PHE A 295 -1.36 8.11 6.98
C PHE A 295 -2.34 7.02 7.43
N ALA A 296 -3.65 7.29 7.35
CA ALA A 296 -4.68 6.31 7.68
C ALA A 296 -4.70 5.12 6.71
N VAL A 297 -4.57 5.35 5.40
CA VAL A 297 -4.45 4.31 4.37
C VAL A 297 -3.23 3.44 4.65
N THR A 298 -2.07 4.05 4.87
CA THR A 298 -0.81 3.33 5.13
C THR A 298 -0.89 2.53 6.43
N GLY A 299 -1.35 3.16 7.52
CA GLY A 299 -1.50 2.52 8.82
C GLY A 299 -2.47 1.33 8.78
N ALA A 300 -3.66 1.52 8.18
CA ALA A 300 -4.66 0.46 8.03
C ALA A 300 -4.14 -0.67 7.14
N SER A 301 -3.44 -0.35 6.04
CA SER A 301 -2.86 -1.33 5.13
C SER A 301 -1.85 -2.23 5.83
N LYS A 302 -0.90 -1.62 6.55
CA LYS A 302 0.16 -2.36 7.27
C LYS A 302 -0.42 -3.16 8.42
N LEU A 303 -1.38 -2.61 9.15
CA LEU A 303 -2.08 -3.33 10.23
C LEU A 303 -2.81 -4.56 9.68
N LEU A 304 -3.56 -4.39 8.58
CA LEU A 304 -4.26 -5.48 7.91
C LEU A 304 -3.28 -6.56 7.44
N ALA A 305 -2.20 -6.17 6.76
CA ALA A 305 -1.16 -7.09 6.29
C ALA A 305 -0.51 -7.87 7.43
N LEU A 306 -0.20 -7.21 8.56
CA LEU A 306 0.37 -7.85 9.74
C LEU A 306 -0.54 -8.96 10.27
N PHE A 307 -1.83 -8.67 10.43
CA PHE A 307 -2.79 -9.65 10.92
C PHE A 307 -3.10 -10.76 9.93
N LEU A 308 -3.06 -10.48 8.62
CA LEU A 308 -3.14 -11.51 7.58
C LEU A 308 -1.96 -12.49 7.65
N CYS A 309 -0.75 -12.01 7.93
CA CYS A 309 0.43 -12.85 8.16
C CYS A 309 0.29 -13.71 9.42
N LEU A 310 -0.28 -13.17 10.50
CA LEU A 310 -0.40 -13.85 11.79
C LEU A 310 -1.58 -14.84 11.84
N LYS A 311 -2.62 -14.64 11.04
CA LYS A 311 -3.83 -15.48 11.05
C LYS A 311 -3.54 -16.99 10.96
N PRO A 312 -2.74 -17.50 10.00
CA PRO A 312 -2.46 -18.94 9.89
C PRO A 312 -1.72 -19.48 11.11
N VAL A 313 -0.88 -18.65 11.73
CA VAL A 313 -0.08 -19.01 12.90
C VAL A 313 -0.97 -19.10 14.12
N ILE A 314 -1.75 -18.05 14.41
CA ILE A 314 -2.62 -17.97 15.58
C ILE A 314 -3.77 -19.00 15.50
N LEU A 315 -4.32 -19.27 14.31
CA LEU A 315 -5.39 -20.26 14.16
C LEU A 315 -4.87 -21.69 14.35
N ASN A 316 -3.69 -22.03 13.82
CA ASN A 316 -3.12 -23.37 13.90
C ASN A 316 -2.24 -23.61 15.13
N TYR A 317 -1.92 -22.57 15.92
CA TYR A 317 -1.25 -22.75 17.20
C TYR A 317 -2.20 -23.47 18.16
N ARG A 318 -1.96 -24.78 18.30
CA ARG A 318 -2.38 -25.55 19.47
C ARG A 318 -1.37 -25.15 20.54
N ALA A 319 -1.81 -24.48 21.60
CA ALA A 319 -0.93 -24.17 22.72
C ALA A 319 -0.21 -25.47 23.10
N PRO A 320 1.13 -25.47 23.26
CA PRO A 320 1.80 -26.61 23.87
C PRO A 320 1.06 -26.87 25.17
N ASP A 321 0.56 -28.09 25.32
CA ASP A 321 -0.26 -28.49 26.46
C ASP A 321 0.39 -27.91 27.72
N ALA A 322 -0.36 -27.05 28.43
CA ALA A 322 0.10 -26.53 29.70
C ALA A 322 0.62 -27.73 30.50
N PRO A 323 1.84 -27.67 31.06
CA PRO A 323 2.42 -28.81 31.76
C PRO A 323 1.36 -29.28 32.75
N LYS A 324 0.85 -30.50 32.53
CA LYS A 324 -0.14 -31.09 33.42
C LYS A 324 0.46 -30.95 34.82
N PRO A 325 -0.24 -30.35 35.80
CA PRO A 325 0.26 -30.32 37.15
C PRO A 325 0.62 -31.76 37.49
N LYS A 326 1.90 -32.00 37.80
CA LYS A 326 2.30 -33.28 38.38
C LYS A 326 1.40 -33.43 39.59
N LEU A 327 0.41 -34.32 39.50
CA LEU A 327 -0.20 -34.85 40.70
C LEU A 327 0.94 -35.56 41.41
N GLU A 328 1.59 -34.85 42.33
CA GLU A 328 2.35 -35.48 43.39
C GLU A 328 1.36 -36.37 44.12
N SER A 329 1.43 -37.66 43.80
CA SER A 329 0.92 -38.73 44.62
C SER A 329 1.65 -38.67 45.96
N LEU A 330 1.12 -37.90 46.89
CA LEU A 330 1.44 -38.04 48.31
C LEU A 330 0.72 -39.30 48.80
N HIS A 331 1.47 -40.39 48.72
CA HIS A 331 1.25 -41.63 49.46
C HIS A 331 1.95 -41.56 50.81
#